data_AF-A0A3C1E0N4-F1
#
_entry.id   AF-A0A3C1E0N4-F1
#
_cell.length_a   1.000
_cell.length_b   1.000
_cell.length_c   1.000
_cell.angle_alpha   90.00
_cell.angle_beta   90.00
_cell.angle_gamma   90.00
#
_symmetry.space_group_name_H-M   'P 1'
#
loop_
_entity.id
_entity.type
_entity.pdbx_description
1 polymer ?
#
loop_
_entity_poly.entity_id
_entity_poly.type
_entity_poly.pdbx_seq_one_letter_code
_entity_poly.pdbx_strand_id
1 'polypeptide(L)'
;AADGWLPSLGYLPGGTGDLEEMNKRIDDGAAEAGRDPRAVRRLLNISGQFAQSGRGLLVGPPKQWAEEIAEIALNHGTSGFIMAADDPTTIELFASEVAPAVRAHVAAERP
;
A
#
# COMPACT_ATOMS: atom_id res chain seq x y z
N ALA A 1 -7.55 12.00 -18.57
CA ALA A 1 -7.40 10.54 -18.37
C ALA A 1 -7.45 10.26 -16.88
N ALA A 2 -7.84 9.04 -16.47
CA ALA A 2 -7.74 8.59 -15.09
C ALA A 2 -6.51 7.68 -14.96
N ASP A 3 -5.40 8.23 -14.45
CA ASP A 3 -4.09 7.57 -14.46
C ASP A 3 -3.74 6.90 -13.12
N GLY A 4 -4.66 6.97 -12.16
CA GLY A 4 -4.49 6.33 -10.86
C GLY A 4 -5.81 5.96 -10.19
N TRP A 5 -5.70 5.00 -9.29
CA TRP A 5 -6.75 4.52 -8.40
C TRP A 5 -6.23 4.56 -6.96
N LEU A 6 -6.99 5.19 -6.05
CA LEU A 6 -6.57 5.49 -4.69
C LEU A 6 -7.72 5.22 -3.69
N PRO A 7 -7.95 3.97 -3.28
CA PRO A 7 -8.79 3.67 -2.13
C PRO A 7 -8.05 3.99 -0.82
N SER A 8 -8.80 3.98 0.28
CA SER A 8 -8.24 4.07 1.62
C SER A 8 -8.48 2.76 2.37
N LEU A 9 -7.41 2.16 2.88
CA LEU A 9 -7.43 0.85 3.53
C LEU A 9 -8.44 0.77 4.68
N GLY A 10 -8.55 1.84 5.48
CA GLY A 10 -9.49 1.90 6.61
C GLY A 10 -10.97 1.84 6.24
N TYR A 11 -11.32 1.98 4.96
CA TYR A 11 -12.70 1.81 4.46
C TYR A 11 -12.95 0.45 3.79
N LEU A 12 -11.98 -0.47 3.83
CA LEU A 12 -12.11 -1.80 3.24
C LEU A 12 -12.52 -2.81 4.33
N PRO A 13 -13.76 -3.31 4.34
CA PRO A 13 -14.23 -4.23 5.37
C PRO A 13 -13.49 -5.58 5.37
N GLY A 14 -13.03 -6.05 4.21
CA GLY A 14 -12.17 -7.23 4.06
C GLY A 14 -10.68 -6.93 4.14
N GLY A 15 -10.31 -5.69 4.51
CA GLY A 15 -8.92 -5.25 4.58
C GLY A 15 -8.23 -5.31 3.22
N THR A 16 -7.02 -5.83 3.18
CA THR A 16 -6.24 -5.97 1.94
C THR A 16 -6.84 -6.98 0.96
N GLY A 17 -7.64 -7.93 1.44
CA GLY A 17 -8.32 -8.92 0.60
C GLY A 17 -9.28 -8.29 -0.41
N ASP A 18 -9.88 -7.15 -0.09
CA ASP A 18 -10.79 -6.45 -1.00
C ASP A 18 -10.07 -5.86 -2.23
N LEU A 19 -8.75 -5.64 -2.15
CA LEU A 19 -7.98 -5.01 -3.22
C LEU A 19 -7.95 -5.83 -4.50
N GLU A 20 -8.06 -7.16 -4.43
CA GLU A 20 -8.05 -8.03 -5.60
C GLU A 20 -9.28 -7.77 -6.49
N GLU A 21 -10.47 -7.91 -5.93
CA GLU A 21 -11.76 -7.66 -6.60
C GLU A 21 -11.84 -6.20 -7.09
N MET A 22 -11.38 -5.24 -6.28
CA MET A 22 -11.37 -3.82 -6.64
C MET A 22 -10.42 -3.54 -7.80
N ASN A 23 -9.22 -4.13 -7.80
CA ASN A 23 -8.26 -3.97 -8.88
C ASN A 23 -8.79 -4.53 -10.19
N LYS A 24 -9.44 -5.70 -10.14
CA LYS A 24 -10.10 -6.32 -11.30
C LYS A 24 -11.11 -5.37 -11.94
N ARG A 25 -11.97 -4.73 -11.15
CA ARG A 25 -12.98 -3.79 -11.68
C ARG A 25 -12.34 -2.60 -12.41
N ILE A 26 -11.21 -2.11 -11.90
CA ILE A 26 -10.45 -1.04 -12.57
C ILE A 26 -9.76 -1.55 -13.84
N ASP A 27 -9.23 -2.77 -13.83
CA ASP A 27 -8.61 -3.37 -15.02
C ASP A 27 -9.64 -3.57 -16.13
N ASP A 28 -10.81 -4.11 -15.78
CA ASP A 28 -11.93 -4.31 -16.70
C ASP A 28 -12.38 -2.95 -17.29
N GLY A 29 -12.55 -1.92 -16.46
CA GLY A 29 -12.90 -0.57 -16.93
C GLY A 29 -11.84 0.10 -17.80
N ALA A 30 -10.54 -0.17 -17.55
CA ALA A 30 -9.47 0.31 -18.42
C ALA A 30 -9.48 -0.40 -19.79
N ALA A 31 -9.69 -1.72 -19.78
CA ALA A 31 -9.76 -2.52 -21.00
C ALA A 31 -10.98 -2.16 -21.86
N GLU A 32 -12.16 -1.96 -21.26
CA GLU A 32 -13.38 -1.47 -21.95
C GLU A 32 -13.16 -0.11 -22.63
N ALA A 33 -12.33 0.74 -22.02
CA ALA A 33 -11.92 2.03 -22.59
C ALA A 33 -10.77 1.93 -23.61
N GLY A 34 -10.30 0.73 -23.96
CA GLY A 34 -9.20 0.51 -24.91
C GLY A 34 -7.83 0.94 -24.37
N ARG A 35 -7.64 0.98 -23.04
CA ARG A 35 -6.39 1.36 -22.37
C ARG A 35 -5.69 0.13 -21.81
N ASP A 36 -4.35 0.16 -21.75
CA ASP A 36 -3.59 -0.83 -20.99
C ASP A 36 -3.89 -0.65 -19.49
N PRO A 37 -4.41 -1.68 -18.79
CA PRO A 37 -4.64 -1.61 -17.34
C PRO A 37 -3.38 -1.24 -16.53
N ARG A 38 -2.19 -1.59 -17.02
CA ARG A 38 -0.90 -1.24 -16.39
C ARG A 38 -0.62 0.26 -16.41
N ALA A 39 -1.30 1.03 -17.26
CA ALA A 39 -1.22 2.49 -17.25
C ALA A 39 -1.94 3.13 -16.05
N VAL A 40 -2.77 2.37 -15.31
CA VAL A 40 -3.45 2.86 -14.11
C VAL A 40 -2.61 2.56 -12.87
N ARG A 41 -2.03 3.60 -12.29
CA ARG A 41 -1.22 3.48 -11.06
C ARG A 41 -2.07 3.09 -9.88
N ARG A 42 -1.66 2.05 -9.17
CA ARG A 42 -2.30 1.59 -7.93
C ARG A 42 -1.67 2.29 -6.73
N LEU A 43 -2.48 3.07 -6.01
CA LEU A 43 -2.08 3.78 -4.81
C LEU A 43 -2.95 3.31 -3.64
N LEU A 44 -2.51 3.49 -2.40
CA LEU A 44 -3.30 3.17 -1.22
C LEU A 44 -3.09 4.21 -0.13
N ASN A 45 -4.18 4.81 0.38
CA ASN A 45 -4.10 5.56 1.62
C ASN A 45 -4.04 4.56 2.79
N ILE A 46 -3.03 4.73 3.63
CA ILE A 46 -2.79 3.92 4.82
C ILE A 46 -2.77 4.82 6.06
N SER A 47 -3.10 4.22 7.18
CA SER A 47 -3.02 4.82 8.51
C SER A 47 -2.69 3.71 9.48
N GLY A 48 -2.06 4.05 10.59
CA GLY A 48 -1.72 3.07 11.61
C GLY A 48 -1.08 3.73 12.81
N GLN A 49 -0.49 2.92 13.69
CA GLN A 49 0.19 3.41 14.87
C GLN A 49 1.48 2.61 15.13
N PHE A 50 2.60 3.30 15.34
CA PHE A 50 3.79 2.63 15.82
C PHE A 50 3.62 2.16 17.27
N ALA A 51 4.01 0.92 17.54
CA ALA A 51 3.92 0.30 18.85
C ALA A 51 5.11 -0.63 19.09
N GLN A 52 5.38 -0.96 20.36
CA GLN A 52 6.48 -1.86 20.74
C GLN A 52 6.25 -3.31 20.27
N SER A 53 4.99 -3.71 20.07
CA SER A 53 4.60 -5.03 19.61
C SER A 53 3.40 -4.97 18.68
N GLY A 54 3.26 -6.00 17.84
CA GLY A 54 2.17 -6.12 16.87
C GLY A 54 0.81 -6.29 17.53
N ARG A 55 -0.16 -5.46 17.13
CA ARG A 55 -1.56 -5.51 17.60
C ARG A 55 -2.57 -5.46 16.45
N GLY A 56 -2.11 -5.52 15.21
CA GLY A 56 -2.93 -5.47 14.01
C GLY A 56 -2.13 -4.96 12.82
N LEU A 57 -2.79 -4.94 11.66
CA LEU A 57 -2.23 -4.41 10.41
C LEU A 57 -1.82 -2.96 10.59
N LEU A 58 -0.55 -2.65 10.32
CA LEU A 58 0.06 -1.34 10.51
C LEU A 58 -0.08 -0.81 11.96
N VAL A 59 -0.12 -1.73 12.93
CA VAL A 59 -0.06 -1.43 14.36
C VAL A 59 1.02 -2.26 15.01
N GLY A 60 2.23 -1.70 15.11
CA GLY A 60 3.42 -2.45 15.51
C GLY A 60 4.73 -1.72 15.27
N PRO A 61 5.88 -2.41 15.40
CA PRO A 61 7.19 -1.81 15.19
C PRO A 61 7.45 -1.51 13.69
N PRO A 62 8.40 -0.62 13.36
CA PRO A 62 8.72 -0.25 11.97
C PRO A 62 9.01 -1.42 11.04
N LYS A 63 9.66 -2.47 11.56
CA LYS A 63 9.93 -3.69 10.79
C LYS A 63 8.65 -4.39 10.31
N GLN A 64 7.66 -4.53 11.20
CA GLN A 64 6.37 -5.14 10.86
C GLN A 64 5.66 -4.30 9.78
N TRP A 65 5.66 -2.98 9.94
CA TRP A 65 5.11 -2.07 8.93
C TRP A 65 5.76 -2.28 7.55
N ALA A 66 7.09 -2.42 7.51
CA ALA A 66 7.81 -2.60 6.26
C ALA A 66 7.46 -3.92 5.58
N GLU A 67 7.35 -5.01 6.35
CA GLU A 67 6.94 -6.33 5.87
C GLU A 67 5.50 -6.28 5.32
N GLU A 68 4.54 -5.74 6.08
CA GLU A 68 3.13 -5.65 5.68
C GLU A 68 2.93 -4.78 4.43
N ILE A 69 3.62 -3.63 4.32
CA ILE A 69 3.53 -2.77 3.14
C ILE A 69 4.15 -3.44 1.91
N ALA A 70 5.28 -4.14 2.09
CA ALA A 70 5.90 -4.90 1.00
C ALA A 70 4.98 -6.02 0.51
N GLU A 71 4.34 -6.77 1.40
CA GLU A 71 3.34 -7.78 1.05
C GLU A 71 2.19 -7.17 0.24
N ILE A 72 1.66 -6.01 0.65
CA ILE A 72 0.60 -5.32 -0.11
C ILE A 72 1.10 -4.95 -1.53
N ALA A 73 2.32 -4.44 -1.65
CA ALA A 73 2.90 -4.07 -2.94
C ALA A 73 3.11 -5.28 -3.87
N LEU A 74 3.56 -6.40 -3.29
CA LEU A 74 3.85 -7.64 -4.00
C LEU A 74 2.57 -8.35 -4.44
N ASN A 75 1.60 -8.49 -3.54
CA ASN A 75 0.41 -9.31 -3.74
C ASN A 75 -0.73 -8.55 -4.45
N HIS A 76 -0.85 -7.24 -4.25
CA HIS A 76 -1.96 -6.44 -4.80
C HIS A 76 -1.52 -5.40 -5.83
N GLY A 77 -0.23 -5.36 -6.19
CA GLY A 77 0.28 -4.46 -7.21
C GLY A 77 0.26 -2.98 -6.83
N THR A 78 0.00 -2.65 -5.56
CA THR A 78 0.09 -1.26 -5.07
C THR A 78 1.51 -0.75 -5.23
N SER A 79 1.66 0.39 -5.90
CA SER A 79 2.95 0.98 -6.27
C SER A 79 3.26 2.28 -5.53
N GLY A 80 2.28 2.82 -4.81
CA GLY A 80 2.46 4.01 -3.98
C GLY A 80 1.56 3.96 -2.75
N PHE A 81 2.10 4.45 -1.63
CA PHE A 81 1.42 4.47 -0.35
C PHE A 81 1.40 5.89 0.17
N ILE A 82 0.24 6.36 0.62
CA ILE A 82 0.06 7.68 1.22
C ILE A 82 -0.29 7.45 2.68
N MET A 83 0.65 7.77 3.58
CA MET A 83 0.42 7.64 5.02
C MET A 83 -0.27 8.90 5.53
N ALA A 84 -1.44 8.72 6.15
CA ALA A 84 -2.10 9.77 6.90
C ALA A 84 -1.39 9.93 8.27
N ALA A 85 -0.62 11.01 8.42
CA ALA A 85 0.04 11.39 9.66
C ALA A 85 0.26 12.91 9.71
N ASP A 86 0.22 13.47 10.91
CA ASP A 86 0.50 14.88 11.21
C ASP A 86 1.59 15.06 12.29
N ASP A 87 1.94 14.00 13.01
CA ASP A 87 3.02 13.95 13.98
C ASP A 87 4.41 13.81 13.32
N PRO A 88 5.36 14.74 13.57
CA PRO A 88 6.71 14.68 13.02
C PRO A 88 7.47 13.39 13.35
N THR A 89 7.32 12.84 14.56
CA THR A 89 8.03 11.63 14.99
C THR A 89 7.63 10.42 14.13
N THR A 90 6.33 10.29 13.87
CA THR A 90 5.74 9.25 13.01
C THR A 90 6.23 9.40 11.58
N ILE A 91 6.27 10.63 11.05
CA ILE A 91 6.76 10.92 9.69
C ILE A 91 8.25 10.56 9.57
N GLU A 92 9.08 10.97 10.52
CA GLU A 92 10.51 10.68 10.54
C GLU A 92 10.79 9.18 10.61
N LEU A 93 10.09 8.46 11.49
CA LEU A 93 10.25 7.01 11.64
C LEU A 93 9.85 6.26 10.36
N PHE A 94 8.73 6.66 9.76
CA PHE A 94 8.28 6.06 8.50
C PHE A 94 9.28 6.33 7.36
N ALA A 95 9.79 7.57 7.25
CA ALA A 95 10.72 7.96 6.19
C ALA A 95 12.10 7.30 6.34
N SER A 96 12.61 7.20 7.57
CA SER A 96 13.96 6.72 7.85
C SER A 96 14.06 5.20 7.98
N GLU A 97 13.03 4.52 8.49
CA GLU A 97 13.07 3.08 8.73
C GLU A 97 12.14 2.30 7.79
N VAL A 98 10.87 2.68 7.71
CA VAL A 98 9.85 1.89 6.99
C VAL A 98 10.05 1.96 5.48
N ALA A 99 10.02 3.16 4.89
CA ALA A 99 10.09 3.35 3.45
C ALA A 99 11.33 2.70 2.77
N PRO A 100 12.56 2.83 3.30
CA PRO A 100 13.72 2.13 2.73
C PRO A 100 13.64 0.60 2.90
N ALA A 101 13.14 0.10 4.03
CA ALA A 101 12.97 -1.34 4.25
C ALA A 101 11.93 -1.93 3.27
N VAL A 102 10.79 -1.26 3.05
CA VAL A 102 9.80 -1.65 2.03
C VAL A 102 10.46 -1.79 0.65
N ARG A 103 11.25 -0.78 0.24
CA ARG A 103 11.95 -0.81 -1.06
C ARG A 103 12.92 -1.99 -1.15
N ALA A 104 13.65 -2.28 -0.07
CA ALA A 104 14.57 -3.41 -0.02
C ALA A 104 13.83 -4.76 -0.13
N HIS A 105 12.73 -4.95 0.60
CA HIS A 105 11.92 -6.15 0.54
C HIS A 105 11.33 -6.37 -0.87
N VAL A 106 10.73 -5.34 -1.46
CA VAL A 106 10.16 -5.46 -2.81
C VAL A 106 11.23 -5.75 -3.86
N ALA A 107 12.40 -5.10 -3.78
CA ALA A 107 13.50 -5.35 -4.72
C ALA A 107 14.09 -6.76 -4.60
N ALA A 108 14.11 -7.35 -3.40
CA ALA A 108 14.58 -8.72 -3.20
C ALA A 108 13.66 -9.76 -3.88
N GLU A 109 12.36 -9.49 -3.93
CA GLU A 109 11.35 -10.39 -4.51
C GLU A 109 11.07 -10.11 -6.01
N ARG A 110 11.41 -8.91 -6.50
CA ARG A 110 11.24 -8.48 -7.90
C ARG A 110 12.57 -7.97 -8.49
N PRO A 111 13.51 -8.87 -8.86
CA PRO A 111 14.79 -8.49 -9.44
C PRO A 111 14.68 -7.85 -10.83
#